data_AF-A0A8J3PFB1-F1
#
_entry.id   AF-A0A8J3PFB1-F1
#
_cell.length_a   1.000
_cell.length_b   1.000
_cell.length_c   1.000
_cell.angle_alpha   90.00
_cell.angle_beta   90.00
_cell.angle_gamma   90.00
#
_symmetry.space_group_name_H-M   'P 1'
#
loop_
_entity.id
_entity.type
_entity.pdbx_description
1 polymer ?
#
loop_
_entity_poly.entity_id
_entity_poly.type
_entity_poly.pdbx_seq_one_letter_code
_entity_poly.pdbx_strand_id
1 'polypeptide(L)'
;MGYKRPLLNLTFSDPEFEGLNIRAKRLSLGKLFDLMDLESLREAKDRSPEVRDALKQMFRDLSQTIVWWNLEDPNPDDPDGPGIPVPITPEALEGQDFPLVMAVMTAIREATTAVAAPLGPSSSSGDQPLEASLPMDELSPSPTS
;
A
#
# COMPACT_ATOMS: atom_id res chain seq x y z
N MET A 1 24.85 -0.47 7.60
CA MET A 1 23.68 -1.10 6.96
C MET A 1 22.52 -0.11 7.00
N GLY A 2 21.76 0.04 5.91
CA GLY A 2 20.71 1.06 5.78
C GLY A 2 19.34 0.60 6.28
N TYR A 3 18.43 1.55 6.45
CA TYR A 3 17.03 1.31 6.82
C TYR A 3 16.23 0.71 5.66
N LYS A 4 15.43 -0.34 5.93
CA LYS A 4 14.48 -0.93 4.97
C LYS A 4 13.07 -0.45 5.29
N ARG A 5 12.36 0.07 4.29
CA ARG A 5 10.96 0.48 4.47
C ARG A 5 10.07 -0.75 4.67
N PRO A 6 9.16 -0.76 5.67
CA PRO A 6 8.23 -1.86 5.87
C PRO A 6 7.20 -1.92 4.73
N LEU A 7 6.74 -3.14 4.40
CA LEU A 7 5.61 -3.36 3.51
C LEU A 7 4.30 -3.27 4.29
N LEU A 8 3.24 -2.88 3.59
CA LEU A 8 1.87 -2.97 4.04
C LEU A 8 1.40 -4.41 3.89
N ASN A 9 0.69 -4.92 4.90
CA ASN A 9 -0.05 -6.17 4.82
C ASN A 9 -1.53 -5.81 4.85
N LEU A 10 -2.25 -6.08 3.77
CA LEU A 10 -3.65 -5.73 3.61
C LEU A 10 -4.51 -6.99 3.67
N THR A 11 -5.56 -6.91 4.48
CA THR A 11 -6.61 -7.92 4.64
C THR A 11 -7.94 -7.20 4.56
N PHE A 12 -8.92 -7.80 3.90
CA PHE A 12 -10.22 -7.17 3.67
C PHE A 12 -11.26 -7.75 4.64
N SER A 13 -12.10 -6.88 5.20
CA SER A 13 -13.25 -7.28 6.04
C SER A 13 -14.55 -7.40 5.24
N ASP A 14 -14.53 -6.96 3.98
CA ASP A 14 -15.66 -7.12 3.06
C ASP A 14 -15.82 -8.61 2.71
N PRO A 15 -17.02 -9.20 2.89
CA PRO A 15 -17.28 -10.59 2.50
C PRO A 15 -16.96 -10.91 1.04
N GLU A 16 -17.02 -9.93 0.13
CA GLU A 16 -16.69 -10.13 -1.29
C GLU A 16 -15.19 -10.42 -1.50
N PHE A 17 -14.33 -9.87 -0.64
CA PHE A 17 -12.87 -10.02 -0.72
C PHE A 17 -12.31 -10.82 0.46
N GLU A 18 -13.15 -11.62 1.12
CA GLU A 18 -12.73 -12.45 2.24
C GLU A 18 -11.62 -13.42 1.80
N GLY A 19 -10.54 -13.49 2.58
CA GLY A 19 -9.38 -14.33 2.28
C GLY A 19 -8.37 -13.72 1.30
N LEU A 20 -8.66 -12.56 0.70
CA LEU A 20 -7.68 -11.81 -0.11
C LEU A 20 -6.61 -11.19 0.79
N ASN A 21 -5.35 -11.50 0.48
CA ASN A 21 -4.17 -11.01 1.17
C ASN A 21 -3.24 -10.32 0.19
N ILE A 22 -2.84 -9.09 0.50
CA ILE A 22 -1.96 -8.30 -0.37
C ILE A 22 -0.80 -7.75 0.44
N ARG A 23 0.41 -7.85 -0.13
CA ARG A 23 1.60 -7.13 0.35
C ARG A 23 1.95 -6.04 -0.63
N ALA A 24 2.02 -4.81 -0.13
CA ALA A 24 2.23 -3.63 -0.97
C ALA A 24 3.29 -2.70 -0.38
N LYS A 25 3.94 -1.91 -1.22
CA LYS A 25 4.74 -0.77 -0.79
C LYS A 25 3.80 0.36 -0.36
N ARG A 26 4.24 1.19 0.58
CA ARG A 26 3.56 2.47 0.85
C ARG A 26 3.65 3.38 -0.38
N LEU A 27 2.59 4.14 -0.64
CA LEU A 27 2.62 5.14 -1.70
C LEU A 27 3.63 6.24 -1.36
N SER A 28 4.26 6.81 -2.40
CA SER A 28 4.94 8.08 -2.25
C SER A 28 3.91 9.20 -2.09
N LEU A 29 4.32 10.35 -1.54
CA LEU A 29 3.42 11.51 -1.45
C LEU A 29 2.92 11.97 -2.83
N GLY A 30 3.75 11.92 -3.86
CA GLY A 30 3.33 12.22 -5.24
C GLY A 30 2.20 11.29 -5.70
N LYS A 31 2.39 9.98 -5.55
CA LYS A 31 1.36 8.98 -5.90
C LYS A 31 0.07 9.14 -5.10
N LEU A 32 0.16 9.63 -3.86
CA LEU A 32 -1.02 9.92 -3.04
C LEU A 32 -1.82 11.10 -3.61
N PHE A 33 -1.16 12.15 -4.09
CA PHE A 33 -1.83 13.28 -4.73
C PHE A 33 -2.44 12.89 -6.07
N ASP A 34 -1.70 12.15 -6.91
CA ASP A 34 -2.21 11.64 -8.19
C ASP A 34 -3.52 10.83 -7.99
N LEU A 35 -3.62 10.11 -6.87
CA LEU A 35 -4.79 9.33 -6.49
C LEU A 35 -6.01 10.19 -6.14
N MET A 36 -5.80 11.29 -5.41
CA MET A 36 -6.87 12.23 -5.02
C MET A 36 -7.46 12.94 -6.25
N ASP A 37 -6.61 13.26 -7.22
CA ASP A 37 -7.03 13.84 -8.49
C ASP A 37 -7.89 12.85 -9.29
N LEU A 38 -7.50 11.57 -9.31
CA LEU A 38 -8.26 10.52 -10.01
C LEU A 38 -9.66 10.31 -9.43
N GLU A 39 -9.81 10.33 -8.10
CA GLU A 39 -11.12 10.22 -7.45
C GLU A 39 -12.05 11.37 -7.84
N SER A 40 -11.50 12.59 -7.89
CA SER A 40 -12.24 13.78 -8.33
C SER A 40 -12.71 13.65 -9.78
N LEU A 41 -11.89 13.07 -10.66
CA LEU A 41 -12.24 12.82 -12.05
C LEU A 41 -13.28 11.70 -12.22
N ARG A 42 -13.30 10.70 -11.34
CA ARG A 42 -14.30 9.61 -11.36
C ARG A 42 -15.71 10.09 -11.01
N GLU A 43 -15.83 11.05 -10.10
CA GLU A 43 -17.12 11.62 -9.71
C GLU A 43 -17.75 12.43 -10.86
N ALA A 44 -16.91 13.06 -11.68
CA ALA A 44 -17.34 13.54 -12.97
C ALA A 44 -17.64 12.32 -13.86
N LYS A 45 -18.83 12.22 -14.45
CA LYS A 45 -19.19 11.16 -15.42
C LYS A 45 -18.42 11.28 -16.75
N ASP A 46 -17.22 11.81 -16.71
CA ASP A 46 -16.41 12.09 -17.87
C ASP A 46 -15.79 10.79 -18.40
N ARG A 47 -15.89 10.61 -19.72
CA ARG A 47 -15.33 9.47 -20.46
C ARG A 47 -14.23 9.94 -21.43
N SER A 48 -13.68 11.11 -21.16
CA SER A 48 -12.65 11.75 -21.96
C SER A 48 -11.39 10.87 -22.07
N PRO A 49 -10.62 11.03 -23.15
CA PRO A 49 -9.33 10.34 -23.32
C PRO A 49 -8.41 10.49 -22.10
N GLU A 50 -8.43 11.65 -21.46
CA GLU A 50 -7.64 12.00 -20.28
C GLU A 50 -7.94 11.07 -19.11
N VAL A 51 -9.23 10.77 -18.85
CA VAL A 51 -9.64 9.82 -17.81
C VAL A 51 -9.15 8.41 -18.11
N ARG A 52 -9.17 8.00 -19.39
CA ARG A 52 -8.67 6.67 -19.79
C ARG A 52 -7.17 6.55 -19.60
N ASP A 53 -6.42 7.59 -19.92
CA ASP A 53 -4.97 7.60 -19.74
C ASP A 53 -4.60 7.62 -18.25
N ALA A 54 -5.37 8.32 -17.42
CA ALA A 54 -5.22 8.30 -15.97
C ALA A 54 -5.48 6.90 -15.38
N LEU A 55 -6.52 6.18 -15.84
CA LEU A 55 -6.78 4.80 -15.43
C LEU A 55 -5.65 3.84 -15.84
N LYS A 56 -5.12 3.97 -17.05
CA LYS A 56 -3.96 3.18 -17.49
C LYS A 56 -2.72 3.46 -16.65
N GLN A 57 -2.51 4.71 -16.26
CA GLN A 57 -1.42 5.09 -15.38
C GLN A 57 -1.62 4.48 -13.99
N MET A 58 -2.84 4.51 -13.46
CA MET A 58 -3.20 3.86 -12.20
C MET A 58 -2.86 2.36 -12.21
N PHE A 59 -3.20 1.60 -13.26
CA PHE A 59 -2.86 0.18 -13.34
C PHE A 59 -1.34 -0.06 -13.30
N ARG A 60 -0.56 0.77 -14.01
CA ARG A 60 0.91 0.72 -13.95
C ARG A 60 1.44 1.02 -12.55
N ASP A 61 0.85 1.99 -11.87
CA ASP A 61 1.28 2.35 -10.53
C ASP A 61 0.94 1.29 -9.49
N LEU A 62 -0.23 0.67 -9.60
CA LEU A 62 -0.61 -0.46 -8.75
C LEU A 62 0.30 -1.66 -8.97
N SER A 63 0.63 -2.02 -10.22
CA SER A 63 1.49 -3.16 -10.51
C SER A 63 2.91 -3.00 -9.93
N GLN A 64 3.41 -1.77 -9.81
CA GLN A 64 4.71 -1.48 -9.20
C GLN A 64 4.65 -1.42 -7.66
N THR A 65 3.46 -1.18 -7.12
CA THR A 65 3.21 -0.99 -5.69
C THR A 65 2.93 -2.33 -5.00
N ILE A 66 2.12 -3.18 -5.63
CA ILE A 66 1.86 -4.53 -5.15
C ILE A 66 3.13 -5.37 -5.32
N VAL A 67 3.56 -6.01 -4.24
CA VAL A 67 4.71 -6.90 -4.22
C VAL A 67 4.28 -8.35 -4.33
N TRP A 68 3.13 -8.67 -3.73
CA TRP A 68 2.57 -10.02 -3.71
C TRP A 68 1.07 -9.96 -3.39
N TRP A 69 0.31 -10.90 -3.95
CA TRP A 69 -1.07 -11.21 -3.57
C TRP A 69 -1.34 -12.71 -3.72
N ASN A 70 -2.45 -13.20 -3.16
CA ASN A 70 -2.93 -14.57 -3.35
C ASN A 70 -4.13 -14.65 -4.30
N LEU A 71 -4.25 -13.70 -5.23
CA LEU A 71 -5.35 -13.68 -6.19
C LEU A 71 -5.17 -14.79 -7.24
N GLU A 72 -6.22 -15.58 -7.44
CA GLU A 72 -6.26 -16.68 -8.40
C GLU A 72 -7.55 -16.59 -9.23
N ASP A 73 -7.44 -16.81 -10.54
CA ASP A 73 -8.58 -16.97 -11.44
C ASP A 73 -9.10 -18.41 -11.41
N PRO A 74 -10.40 -18.64 -11.67
CA PRO A 74 -10.94 -19.99 -11.79
C PRO A 74 -10.19 -20.83 -12.83
N ASN A 75 -9.84 -22.06 -12.47
CA ASN A 75 -9.26 -23.00 -13.40
C ASN A 75 -10.38 -23.77 -14.14
N PRO A 76 -10.61 -23.55 -15.44
CA PRO A 76 -11.69 -24.20 -16.17
C PRO A 76 -11.48 -25.72 -16.34
N ASP A 77 -10.24 -26.19 -16.23
CA ASP A 77 -9.87 -27.60 -16.36
C ASP A 77 -9.97 -28.37 -15.03
N ASP A 78 -9.99 -27.65 -13.90
CA ASP A 78 -10.11 -28.23 -12.55
C ASP A 78 -10.79 -27.23 -11.60
N PRO A 79 -12.15 -27.16 -11.60
CA PRO A 79 -12.89 -26.16 -10.83
C PRO A 79 -12.82 -26.37 -9.31
N ASP A 80 -12.44 -27.58 -8.86
CA ASP A 80 -12.27 -27.91 -7.44
C ASP A 80 -10.79 -27.80 -6.99
N GLY A 81 -9.88 -27.56 -7.93
CA GLY A 81 -8.44 -27.43 -7.73
C GLY A 81 -7.96 -26.01 -7.43
N PRO A 82 -6.64 -25.81 -7.21
CA PRO A 82 -6.08 -24.48 -7.09
C PRO A 82 -6.29 -23.69 -8.39
N GLY A 83 -6.63 -22.40 -8.24
CA GLY A 83 -6.86 -21.51 -9.35
C GLY A 83 -5.56 -21.15 -10.08
N ILE A 84 -5.69 -20.36 -11.14
CA ILE A 84 -4.55 -19.85 -11.90
C ILE A 84 -4.08 -18.56 -11.24
N PRO A 85 -2.85 -18.47 -10.71
CA PRO A 85 -2.38 -17.26 -10.05
C PRO A 85 -2.38 -16.06 -10.99
N VAL A 86 -3.01 -14.98 -10.57
CA VAL A 86 -3.08 -13.74 -11.36
C VAL A 86 -1.73 -13.02 -11.25
N PRO A 87 -1.04 -12.70 -12.36
CA PRO A 87 0.22 -11.98 -12.31
C PRO A 87 0.01 -10.50 -11.96
N ILE A 88 0.98 -9.89 -11.28
CA ILE A 88 0.94 -8.47 -10.91
C ILE A 88 1.54 -7.65 -12.06
N THR A 89 0.82 -7.58 -13.19
CA THR A 89 1.19 -6.74 -14.34
C THR A 89 0.10 -5.73 -14.65
N PRO A 90 0.41 -4.61 -15.34
CA PRO A 90 -0.60 -3.64 -15.73
C PRO A 90 -1.72 -4.26 -16.56
N GLU A 91 -1.38 -5.17 -17.47
CA GLU A 91 -2.34 -5.84 -18.37
C GLU A 91 -3.27 -6.79 -17.59
N ALA A 92 -2.72 -7.50 -16.59
CA ALA A 92 -3.52 -8.37 -15.75
C ALA A 92 -4.49 -7.55 -14.88
N LEU A 93 -4.02 -6.42 -14.31
CA LEU A 93 -4.85 -5.50 -13.55
C LEU A 93 -5.95 -4.83 -14.39
N GLU A 94 -5.68 -4.52 -15.66
CA GLU A 94 -6.68 -4.01 -16.60
C GLU A 94 -7.78 -5.03 -16.89
N GLY A 95 -7.45 -6.33 -16.86
CA GLY A 95 -8.39 -7.44 -17.02
C GLY A 95 -9.19 -7.79 -15.76
N GLN A 96 -8.87 -7.20 -14.60
CA GLN A 96 -9.59 -7.46 -13.36
C GLN A 96 -10.89 -6.68 -13.25
N ASP A 97 -11.78 -7.17 -12.38
CA ASP A 97 -13.00 -6.47 -12.03
C ASP A 97 -12.72 -5.11 -11.39
N PHE A 98 -13.37 -4.07 -11.91
CA PHE A 98 -13.18 -2.70 -11.45
C PHE A 98 -13.38 -2.53 -9.93
N PRO A 99 -14.41 -3.12 -9.29
CA PRO A 99 -14.58 -3.08 -7.83
C PRO A 99 -13.36 -3.61 -7.05
N LEU A 100 -12.79 -4.73 -7.48
CA LEU A 100 -11.59 -5.32 -6.87
C LEU A 100 -10.41 -4.35 -6.95
N VAL A 101 -10.12 -3.82 -8.14
CA VAL A 101 -8.99 -2.91 -8.34
C VAL A 101 -9.15 -1.65 -7.48
N MET A 102 -10.36 -1.09 -7.42
CA MET A 102 -10.63 0.07 -6.59
C MET A 102 -10.53 -0.25 -5.09
N ALA A 103 -11.00 -1.41 -4.64
CA ALA A 103 -10.88 -1.83 -3.24
C ALA A 103 -9.41 -1.94 -2.82
N VAL A 104 -8.57 -2.55 -3.66
CA VAL A 104 -7.12 -2.65 -3.43
C VAL A 104 -6.47 -1.27 -3.37
N MET A 105 -6.81 -0.39 -4.31
CA MET A 105 -6.31 0.98 -4.35
C MET A 105 -6.66 1.76 -3.07
N THR A 106 -7.92 1.71 -2.67
CA THR A 106 -8.43 2.35 -1.45
C THR A 106 -7.74 1.80 -0.21
N ALA A 107 -7.58 0.47 -0.10
CA ALA A 107 -6.90 -0.16 1.03
C ALA A 107 -5.42 0.27 1.11
N ILE A 108 -4.70 0.34 -0.02
CA ILE A 108 -3.33 0.84 -0.06
C ILE A 108 -3.26 2.31 0.40
N ARG A 109 -4.17 3.15 -0.07
CA ARG A 109 -4.26 4.56 0.32
C ARG A 109 -4.46 4.70 1.82
N GLU A 110 -5.49 4.05 2.35
CA GLU A 110 -5.84 4.10 3.78
C GLU A 110 -4.71 3.57 4.66
N ALA A 111 -4.09 2.45 4.29
CA ALA A 111 -2.95 1.93 5.01
C ALA A 111 -1.70 2.82 4.91
N THR A 112 -1.60 3.67 3.89
CA THR A 112 -0.51 4.66 3.74
C THR A 112 -0.75 5.89 4.62
N THR A 113 -1.99 6.37 4.71
CA THR A 113 -2.36 7.55 5.51
C THR A 113 -2.66 7.21 6.96
N ALA A 114 -2.91 5.94 7.27
CA ALA A 114 -3.06 5.46 8.63
C ALA A 114 -1.80 5.77 9.45
N VAL A 115 -2.00 6.51 10.54
CA VAL A 115 -1.00 6.59 11.60
C VAL A 115 -0.74 5.17 12.08
N ALA A 116 0.53 4.79 12.22
CA ALA A 116 0.87 3.49 12.79
C ALA A 116 0.05 3.28 14.06
N ALA A 117 -0.60 2.13 14.19
CA ALA A 117 -1.26 1.77 15.44
C ALA A 117 -0.27 2.07 16.59
N PRO A 118 -0.75 2.62 17.74
CA PRO A 118 0.08 2.76 18.92
C PRO A 118 0.82 1.43 19.09
N LEU A 119 2.16 1.50 19.25
CA LEU A 119 2.94 0.32 19.59
C LEU A 119 2.13 -0.43 20.65
N GLY A 120 1.81 -1.70 20.38
CA GLY A 120 0.97 -2.50 21.26
C GLY A 120 1.42 -2.36 22.72
N PRO A 121 0.52 -2.61 23.69
CA PRO A 121 0.74 -2.27 25.09
C PRO A 121 2.19 -2.60 25.50
N SER A 122 2.90 -1.59 26.00
CA SER A 122 4.27 -1.73 26.49
C SER A 122 4.33 -3.04 27.26
N SER A 123 5.16 -3.98 26.81
CA SER A 123 5.44 -5.16 27.60
C SER A 123 5.95 -4.67 28.94
N SER A 124 5.09 -4.72 29.94
CA SER A 124 5.42 -4.50 31.34
C SER A 124 6.17 -5.74 31.81
N SER A 125 7.36 -5.94 31.25
CA SER A 125 8.42 -6.66 31.94
C SER A 125 9.31 -5.57 32.51
N GLY A 126 9.13 -5.32 33.80
CA GLY A 126 9.98 -4.40 34.54
C GLY A 126 11.42 -4.87 34.45
N ASP A 127 12.16 -4.28 33.55
CA ASP A 127 13.60 -4.13 33.64
C ASP A 127 13.88 -2.69 33.24
N GLN A 128 14.55 -1.94 34.12
CA GLN A 128 14.84 -0.53 33.90
C GLN A 128 15.57 -0.39 32.56
N PRO A 129 15.07 0.41 31.58
CA PRO A 129 15.91 0.75 30.46
C PRO A 129 17.07 1.57 31.00
N LEU A 130 18.28 0.98 30.96
CA LEU A 130 19.51 1.75 31.05
C LEU A 130 19.35 2.94 30.12
N GLU A 131 19.34 4.15 30.66
CA GLU A 131 19.36 5.37 29.88
C GLU A 131 20.55 5.27 28.93
N ALA A 132 20.29 4.97 27.67
CA ALA A 132 21.26 5.16 26.62
C ALA A 132 21.40 6.67 26.48
N SER A 133 22.34 7.25 27.24
CA SER A 133 22.75 8.63 27.10
C SER A 133 23.02 8.87 25.63
N LEU A 134 22.16 9.65 24.97
CA LEU A 134 22.49 10.22 23.69
C LEU A 134 23.73 11.08 23.93
N PRO A 135 24.87 10.85 23.25
CA PRO A 135 25.96 11.79 23.31
C PRO A 135 25.45 13.08 22.67
N MET A 136 25.07 14.04 23.52
CA MET A 136 24.93 15.42 23.13
C MET A 136 26.36 15.93 22.98
N ASP A 137 26.84 16.08 21.75
CA ASP A 137 28.02 16.91 21.52
C ASP A 137 27.70 18.31 22.05
N GLU A 138 28.48 18.76 23.04
CA GLU A 138 28.35 20.10 23.60
C GLU A 138 28.52 21.14 22.49
N LEU A 139 27.55 22.04 22.38
CA LEU A 139 27.62 23.19 21.48
C LEU A 139 28.90 24.00 21.76
N SER A 140 29.70 24.23 20.71
CA SER A 140 30.97 24.97 20.74
C SER A 140 30.90 26.27 21.54
N PRO A 141 31.87 26.56 22.43
CA PRO A 141 32.05 27.93 22.92
C PRO A 141 32.50 28.82 21.75
N SER A 142 31.76 29.91 21.51
CA SER A 142 32.09 30.93 20.52
C SER A 142 33.47 31.56 20.80
N PRO A 143 34.21 32.02 19.77
CA PRO A 143 35.49 32.67 19.98
C PRO A 143 35.32 33.97 20.75
N THR A 144 36.03 34.10 21.87
CA THR A 144 36.20 35.36 22.60
C THR A 144 37.03 36.33 21.75
N SER A 145 36.63 37.60 21.73
CA SER A 145 37.19 38.74 20.99
C SER A 145 38.71 38.89 21.01
#